data_AF-A0A1H6F8R3-F1
#
_entry.id   AF-A0A1H6F8R3-F1
#
_cell.length_a   1.000
_cell.length_b   1.000
_cell.length_c   1.000
_cell.angle_alpha   90.00
_cell.angle_beta   90.00
_cell.angle_gamma   90.00
#
_symmetry.space_group_name_H-M   'P 1'
#
loop_
_entity.id
_entity.type
_entity.pdbx_description
1 polymer ?
#
loop_
_entity_poly.entity_id
_entity_poly.type
_entity_poly.pdbx_seq_one_letter_code
_entity_poly.pdbx_strand_id
1 'polypeptide(L)' 'MPYSPPNLVDIDNDGDLDLFVGNSLSKISYYENAGDKNTAQWNFITNDYQNL' A
#
# COMPACT_ATOMS: atom_id res chain seq x y z
N MET A 1 7.58 14.37 -13.23
CA MET A 1 6.49 14.09 -12.27
C MET A 1 7.14 13.47 -11.05
N PRO A 2 7.18 14.14 -9.88
CA PRO A 2 7.80 13.56 -8.70
C PRO A 2 6.94 12.38 -8.23
N TYR A 3 7.58 11.24 -7.94
CA TYR A 3 6.93 10.08 -7.36
C TYR A 3 6.13 10.49 -6.12
N SER A 4 4.90 10.00 -5.95
CA SER A 4 4.20 10.17 -4.68
C SER A 4 4.99 9.41 -3.61
N PRO A 5 5.33 10.06 -2.47
CA PRO A 5 6.03 9.38 -1.39
C PRO A 5 5.21 8.19 -0.87
N PRO A 6 5.86 7.14 -0.37
CA PRO A 6 5.15 6.03 0.26
C PRO A 6 4.32 6.52 1.45
N ASN A 7 3.15 5.94 1.63
CA ASN A 7 2.24 6.25 2.73
C ASN A 7 1.80 4.96 3.43
N LEU A 8 1.59 5.06 4.74
CA LEU A 8 1.15 3.97 5.59
C LEU A 8 -0.21 4.32 6.19
N VAL A 9 -1.21 3.46 5.97
CA VAL A 9 -2.57 3.64 6.48
C VAL A 9 -3.20 2.28 6.75
N ASP A 10 -3.95 2.18 7.84
CA ASP A 10 -4.79 1.02 8.17
C ASP A 10 -6.08 1.11 7.34
N ILE A 11 -6.12 0.49 6.16
CA ILE A 11 -7.23 0.67 5.22
C ILE A 11 -8.42 -0.26 5.50
N ASP A 12 -8.15 -1.44 6.04
CA ASP A 12 -9.14 -2.47 6.32
C ASP A 12 -9.54 -2.55 7.80
N ASN A 13 -8.91 -1.73 8.66
CA ASN A 13 -9.21 -1.55 10.07
C ASN A 13 -8.93 -2.82 10.90
N ASP A 14 -7.82 -3.50 10.61
CA ASP A 14 -7.35 -4.66 11.37
C ASP A 14 -6.29 -4.31 12.44
N GLY A 15 -5.82 -3.06 12.44
CA GLY A 15 -4.88 -2.52 13.41
C GLY A 15 -3.42 -2.63 13.02
N ASP A 16 -3.12 -3.04 11.79
CA ASP A 16 -1.81 -2.88 11.19
C ASP A 16 -1.80 -1.89 10.02
N LEU A 17 -0.62 -1.63 9.44
CA LEU A 17 -0.44 -0.55 8.48
C LEU A 17 -0.12 -1.09 7.10
N ASP A 18 -0.97 -0.73 6.14
CA ASP A 18 -0.79 -1.06 4.74
C ASP A 18 0.04 -0.03 3.99
N LEU A 19 0.68 -0.48 2.90
CA LEU A 19 1.62 0.32 2.14
C LEU A 19 1.04 0.77 0.79
N PHE A 20 1.06 2.09 0.57
CA PHE A 20 0.69 2.73 -0.69
C PHE A 20 1.91 3.42 -1.30
N VAL A 21 2.25 3.12 -2.55
CA VAL A 21 3.45 3.66 -3.23
C VAL A 21 3.10 4.22 -4.61
N GLY A 22 3.46 5.47 -4.88
CA GLY A 22 3.34 6.03 -6.23
C GLY A 22 4.37 5.43 -7.18
N ASN A 23 3.94 5.04 -8.39
CA ASN A 23 4.83 4.50 -9.42
C ASN A 23 5.07 5.49 -10.59
N SER A 24 5.99 5.13 -11.48
CA SER A 24 6.39 5.97 -12.63
C SER A 24 5.28 6.25 -13.64
N LEU A 25 4.18 5.48 -13.60
CA LEU A 25 3.02 5.63 -14.48
C LEU A 25 1.96 6.56 -13.87
N SER A 26 2.28 7.29 -12.79
CA SER A 26 1.34 8.12 -12.03
C SER A 26 0.16 7.33 -11.46
N LYS A 27 0.38 6.04 -11.18
CA LYS A 27 -0.57 5.15 -10.49
C LYS A 27 -0.08 4.85 -9.07
N ILE A 28 -0.97 4.30 -8.25
CA ILE A 28 -0.66 3.91 -6.87
C ILE A 28 -0.60 2.39 -6.80
N SER A 29 0.49 1.83 -6.28
CA SER A 29 0.53 0.41 -5.90
C SER A 29 0.07 0.24 -4.46
N TYR A 30 -0.70 -0.81 -4.21
CA TYR A 30 -1.22 -1.17 -2.88
C TYR A 30 -0.67 -2.54 -2.47
N TYR A 31 -0.11 -2.58 -1.26
CA TYR A 31 0.32 -3.79 -0.58
C TYR A 31 -0.38 -3.86 0.77
N GLU A 32 -1.16 -4.91 0.96
CA GLU A 32 -1.78 -5.25 2.24
C GLU A 32 -0.70 -5.84 3.15
N ASN A 33 -0.71 -5.46 4.42
CA ASN A 33 0.03 -6.18 5.44
C ASN A 33 -0.92 -7.18 6.13
N ALA A 34 -0.87 -8.45 5.76
CA ALA A 34 -1.71 -9.49 6.36
C ALA A 34 -1.11 -10.08 7.66
N GLY A 35 -0.26 -9.31 8.34
CA GLY A 35 0.57 -9.76 9.45
C GLY A 35 0.12 -9.18 10.78
N ASP A 36 1.05 -8.52 11.47
CA ASP A 36 0.72 -7.63 12.58
C ASP A 36 1.67 -6.42 12.61
N LYS A 37 1.41 -5.48 13.51
CA LYS A 37 2.23 -4.26 13.72
C LYS A 37 3.72 -4.47 13.97
N ASN A 38 4.15 -5.67 14.39
CA ASN A 38 5.53 -6.02 14.69
C ASN A 38 6.15 -6.89 13.58
N THR A 39 5.34 -7.68 12.89
CA THR A 39 5.78 -8.65 11.89
C THR A 39 4.95 -8.51 10.63
N ALA A 40 5.45 -7.75 9.66
CA ALA A 40 4.72 -7.52 8.42
C ALA A 40 4.73 -8.75 7.49
N GLN A 41 3.58 -9.06 6.88
CA GLN A 41 3.42 -10.06 5.85
C GLN A 41 2.80 -9.42 4.60
N TRP A 42 3.63 -9.09 3.63
CA TRP A 42 3.21 -8.28 2.48
C TRP A 42 2.52 -9.10 1.39
N ASN A 43 1.27 -8.76 1.12
CA ASN A 43 0.53 -9.22 -0.05
C ASN A 43 0.46 -8.09 -1.08
N PHE A 44 0.91 -8.36 -2.31
CA PHE A 44 0.71 -7.42 -3.41
C PHE A 44 -0.73 -7.53 -3.93
N ILE A 45 -1.48 -6.44 -3.87
CA ILE A 45 -2.89 -6.42 -4.28
C ILE A 45 -3.05 -5.82 -5.69
N THR A 46 -2.44 -4.67 -5.96
CA THR A 46 -2.54 -4.00 -7.28
C THR A 46 -1.43 -2.99 -7.52
N ASN A 47 -1.16 -2.68 -8.80
CA ASN A 47 -0.31 -1.56 -9.22
C ASN A 47 -1.12 -0.32 -9.69
N ASP A 48 -2.44 -0.38 -9.57
CA ASP A 48 -3.37 0.65 -10.00
C ASP A 48 -4.48 0.87 -8.96
N TYR A 49 -4.13 1.09 -7.71
CA TYR A 49 -5.10 1.50 -6.69
C TYR A 49 -5.75 2.84 -7.08
N GLN A 50 -7.09 2.90 -6.98
CA GLN A 50 -7.93 3.93 -7.61
C GLN A 50 -7.96 3.94 -9.15
N ASN A 51 -7.51 2.85 -9.80
CA ASN A 51 -8.05 2.30 -11.06
C ASN A 51 -7.88 0.76 -11.13
N LEU A 52 -8.18 0.12 -10.00
CA LEU A 52 -8.63 -1.26 -9.88
C LEU A 52 -10.08 -1.35 -10.40
#